data_AF-A0AAW0HEH3-F1
#
_entry.id   AF-A0AAW0HEH3-F1
#
_cell.length_a   1.000
_cell.length_b   1.000
_cell.length_c   1.000
_cell.angle_alpha   90.00
_cell.angle_beta   90.00
_cell.angle_gamma   90.00
#
_symmetry.space_group_name_H-M   'P 1'
#
loop_
_entity.id
_entity.type
_entity.pdbx_description
1 polymer ?
#
loop_
_entity_poly.entity_id
_entity_poly.type
_entity_poly.pdbx_seq_one_letter_code
_entity_poly.pdbx_strand_id
1 'polypeptide(L)'
;MEPITLPDGLTLPPVPFTKLPIVRCVKLLSLPTSLRPQKVKSLLGQTVSTKSPFIYSPIIPHSRGEERNKKIDFQWVQGDVCEVQLMVYNPMPFELRVENMGLLTSGVEFESLPAALSLPAESGLYPVTLVGVPQTTGTITVNGYHTTVFGVFSDCLLDNLPGVKTSGSTVEVIPALPRLQISTSLPR
;
A
#
# COMPACT_ATOMS: atom_id res chain seq x y z
N MET A 1 10.10 -18.38 17.27
CA MET A 1 11.21 -17.84 18.09
C MET A 1 11.25 -18.64 19.38
N GLU A 2 12.37 -19.26 19.71
CA GLU A 2 12.55 -19.94 20.99
C GLU A 2 12.79 -18.89 22.09
N PRO A 3 12.11 -18.99 23.26
CA PRO A 3 12.31 -18.05 24.35
C PRO A 3 13.72 -18.17 24.92
N ILE A 4 14.39 -17.03 25.14
CA ILE A 4 15.72 -17.02 25.76
C ILE A 4 15.52 -17.27 27.25
N THR A 5 15.93 -18.45 27.72
CA THR A 5 16.00 -18.80 29.15
C THR A 5 17.32 -18.30 29.73
N LEU A 6 17.24 -17.43 30.75
CA LEU A 6 18.39 -17.05 31.55
C LEU A 6 18.82 -18.19 32.48
N PRO A 7 20.07 -18.21 32.97
CA PRO A 7 20.57 -19.23 33.91
C PRO A 7 19.75 -19.37 35.20
N ASP A 8 19.01 -18.32 35.59
CA ASP A 8 18.10 -18.30 36.74
C ASP A 8 16.69 -18.85 36.45
N GLY A 9 16.44 -19.43 35.27
CA GLY A 9 15.15 -20.01 34.91
C GLY A 9 14.10 -18.98 34.46
N LEU A 10 14.45 -17.70 34.38
CA LEU A 10 13.60 -16.65 33.82
C LEU A 10 13.57 -16.75 32.28
N THR A 11 12.37 -16.95 31.73
CA THR A 11 12.11 -16.88 30.29
C THR A 11 11.91 -15.43 29.88
N LEU A 12 12.83 -14.87 29.09
CA LEU A 12 12.65 -13.54 28.54
C LEU A 12 11.62 -13.64 27.40
N PRO A 13 10.53 -12.85 27.43
CA PRO A 13 9.63 -12.77 26.29
C PRO A 13 10.42 -12.20 25.11
N PRO A 14 10.18 -12.67 23.88
CA PRO A 14 10.73 -12.01 22.70
C PRO A 14 10.22 -10.56 22.71
N VAL A 15 11.14 -9.59 22.86
CA VAL A 15 10.81 -8.17 22.84
C VAL A 15 10.89 -7.73 21.39
N PRO A 16 9.76 -7.56 20.69
CA PRO A 16 9.81 -7.11 19.31
C PRO A 16 10.24 -5.64 19.30
N PHE A 17 11.13 -5.27 18.38
CA PHE A 17 11.57 -3.89 18.19
C PHE A 17 10.54 -3.11 17.33
N THR A 18 9.25 -3.20 17.67
CA THR A 18 8.16 -2.56 16.91
C THR A 18 8.20 -1.03 16.88
N LYS A 19 9.09 -0.43 17.67
CA LYS A 19 9.32 1.02 17.73
C LYS A 19 10.51 1.48 16.88
N LEU A 20 11.15 0.60 16.10
CA LEU A 20 12.31 0.95 15.29
C LEU A 20 12.18 0.33 13.88
N PRO A 21 12.28 1.13 12.81
CA PRO A 21 12.14 2.59 12.78
C PRO A 21 10.69 3.04 13.07
N ILE A 22 10.52 4.27 13.57
CA ILE A 22 9.18 4.80 13.89
C ILE A 22 8.52 5.32 12.61
N VAL A 23 7.37 4.77 12.26
CA VAL A 23 6.57 5.20 11.11
C VAL A 23 5.51 6.22 11.53
N ARG A 24 5.50 7.38 10.88
CA ARG A 24 4.57 8.49 11.16
C ARG A 24 3.48 8.65 10.12
N CYS A 25 3.73 8.28 8.88
CA CYS A 25 2.75 8.41 7.80
C CYS A 25 2.89 7.26 6.83
N VAL A 26 1.76 6.76 6.36
CA VAL A 26 1.68 5.75 5.31
C VAL A 26 0.76 6.32 4.22
N LYS A 27 1.27 6.34 2.99
CA LYS A 27 0.56 6.82 1.81
C LYS A 27 0.71 5.78 0.71
N LEU A 28 -0.41 5.26 0.24
CA LEU A 28 -0.43 4.50 -0.99
C LEU A 28 -0.19 5.46 -2.17
N LEU A 29 0.63 5.05 -3.12
CA LEU A 29 0.88 5.82 -4.33
C LEU A 29 0.06 5.23 -5.49
N SER A 30 -0.48 6.13 -6.30
CA SER A 30 -1.10 5.77 -7.57
C SER A 30 -0.04 5.29 -8.56
N LEU A 31 -0.42 4.42 -9.49
CA LEU A 31 0.43 4.04 -10.62
C LEU A 31 0.97 5.28 -11.38
N PRO A 32 2.16 5.18 -12.01
CA PRO A 32 2.70 6.22 -12.88
C PRO A 32 1.69 6.63 -13.96
N THR A 33 1.72 7.88 -14.42
CA THR A 33 0.74 8.42 -15.39
C THR A 33 0.60 7.59 -16.67
N SER A 34 1.65 6.87 -17.07
CA SER A 34 1.65 5.94 -18.21
C SER A 34 0.92 4.61 -17.95
N LEU A 35 0.80 4.20 -16.69
CA LEU A 35 0.18 2.95 -16.25
C LEU A 35 -1.14 3.17 -15.50
N ARG A 36 -1.53 4.42 -15.26
CA ARG A 36 -2.81 4.72 -14.61
C ARG A 36 -3.97 4.21 -15.46
N PRO A 37 -4.90 3.43 -14.86
CA PRO A 37 -6.16 3.10 -15.50
C PRO A 37 -6.87 4.37 -15.97
N GLN A 38 -6.97 4.54 -17.28
CA GLN A 38 -7.80 5.57 -17.86
C GLN A 38 -9.13 4.95 -18.26
N LYS A 39 -10.20 5.40 -17.63
CA LYS A 39 -11.55 5.09 -18.11
C LYS A 39 -11.70 5.75 -19.48
N VAL A 40 -11.64 4.95 -20.53
CA VAL A 40 -11.94 5.41 -21.88
C VAL A 40 -13.38 5.90 -21.86
N LYS A 41 -13.56 7.23 -21.87
CA LYS A 41 -14.87 7.81 -22.09
C LYS A 41 -15.22 7.42 -23.52
N SER A 42 -16.15 6.48 -23.69
CA SER A 42 -16.68 6.15 -25.01
C SER A 42 -17.12 7.46 -25.68
N LEU A 43 -16.41 7.85 -26.74
CA LEU A 43 -16.81 8.96 -27.61
C LEU A 43 -17.99 8.55 -28.52
N LEU A 44 -18.64 7.42 -28.23
CA LEU A 44 -19.84 6.92 -28.88
C LEU A 44 -21.04 6.90 -27.91
N GLY A 45 -21.22 7.97 -27.13
CA GLY A 45 -22.28 8.00 -26.11
C GLY A 45 -22.48 9.31 -25.37
N GLN A 46 -22.28 10.46 -26.02
CA GLN A 46 -23.08 11.62 -25.60
C GLN A 46 -24.54 11.27 -25.94
N THR A 47 -25.41 11.28 -24.93
CA THR A 47 -26.86 10.97 -24.97
C THR A 47 -27.30 9.49 -24.96
N VAL A 48 -26.91 8.72 -23.94
CA VAL A 48 -27.84 7.72 -23.36
C VAL A 48 -27.73 7.74 -21.84
N SER A 49 -28.00 8.93 -21.30
CA SER A 49 -28.54 9.03 -19.95
C SER A 49 -29.88 8.27 -19.93
N THR A 50 -29.92 7.18 -19.18
CA THR A 50 -31.08 6.82 -18.35
C THR A 50 -32.45 6.83 -19.04
N LYS A 51 -32.62 6.13 -20.16
CA LYS A 51 -33.96 5.70 -20.59
C LYS A 51 -33.92 4.20 -20.84
N SER A 52 -34.57 3.49 -19.94
CA SER A 52 -34.98 2.10 -20.15
C SER A 52 -35.59 1.94 -21.54
N PRO A 53 -35.27 0.87 -22.28
CA PRO A 53 -35.95 0.57 -23.54
C PRO A 53 -37.43 0.22 -23.34
N PHE A 54 -37.88 0.09 -22.09
CA PHE A 54 -39.26 -0.19 -21.71
C PHE A 54 -39.95 1.08 -21.18
N ILE A 55 -41.20 1.31 -21.61
CA ILE A 55 -42.03 2.48 -21.28
C ILE A 55 -42.32 2.58 -19.77
N TYR A 56 -42.24 1.48 -19.02
CA TYR A 56 -42.32 1.45 -17.56
C TYR A 56 -41.04 0.82 -16.99
N SER A 57 -40.19 1.66 -16.39
CA SER A 57 -39.13 1.19 -15.50
C SER A 57 -39.54 1.50 -14.05
N PRO A 58 -39.87 0.50 -13.23
CA PRO A 58 -40.21 0.74 -11.85
C PRO A 58 -38.93 1.12 -11.09
N ILE A 59 -38.87 2.37 -10.67
CA ILE A 59 -37.95 2.92 -9.66
C ILE A 59 -36.47 2.86 -10.09
N ILE A 60 -35.96 3.97 -10.62
CA ILE A 60 -34.51 4.21 -10.66
C ILE A 60 -34.15 4.72 -9.26
N PRO A 61 -33.50 3.94 -8.37
CA PRO A 61 -32.88 4.52 -7.21
C PRO A 61 -31.74 5.39 -7.73
N HIS A 62 -31.92 6.70 -7.71
CA HIS A 62 -30.78 7.61 -7.65
C HIS A 62 -29.98 7.16 -6.42
N SER A 63 -28.84 6.52 -6.64
CA SER A 63 -27.87 6.21 -5.59
C SER A 63 -27.32 7.53 -5.08
N ARG A 64 -28.11 8.17 -4.22
CA ARG A 64 -27.81 9.41 -3.53
C ARG A 64 -27.27 8.99 -2.17
N GLY A 65 -25.98 8.71 -2.15
CA GLY A 65 -25.30 8.27 -0.94
C GLY A 65 -23.95 7.63 -1.23
N GLU A 66 -23.06 8.33 -1.94
CA GLU A 66 -21.63 8.11 -1.69
C GLU A 66 -21.37 8.59 -0.25
N GLU A 67 -21.63 7.68 0.69
CA GLU A 67 -20.94 7.61 1.96
C GLU A 67 -19.47 7.95 1.66
N ARG A 68 -18.96 9.02 2.27
CA ARG A 68 -17.54 9.38 2.26
C ARG A 68 -16.73 8.28 2.95
N ASN A 69 -16.71 7.12 2.35
CA ASN A 69 -15.80 6.06 2.68
C ASN A 69 -14.43 6.60 2.34
N LYS A 70 -13.47 6.45 3.27
CA LYS A 70 -12.06 6.81 3.10
C LYS A 70 -11.37 5.90 2.06
N LYS A 71 -12.05 5.63 0.95
CA LYS A 71 -11.56 4.87 -0.18
C LYS A 71 -10.71 5.81 -1.02
N ILE A 72 -9.59 5.28 -1.43
CA ILE A 72 -8.58 5.98 -2.19
C ILE A 72 -9.12 6.24 -3.61
N ASP A 73 -8.90 7.44 -4.14
CA ASP A 73 -9.43 7.89 -5.45
C ASP A 73 -8.75 7.24 -6.67
N PHE A 74 -7.85 6.28 -6.46
CA PHE A 74 -7.14 5.57 -7.53
C PHE A 74 -7.21 4.05 -7.32
N GLN A 75 -7.01 3.33 -8.41
CA GLN A 75 -7.01 1.87 -8.47
C GLN A 75 -5.61 1.36 -8.81
N TRP A 76 -5.29 0.17 -8.32
CA TRP A 76 -4.12 -0.61 -8.70
C TRP A 76 -4.49 -1.65 -9.75
N VAL A 77 -3.50 -2.15 -10.47
CA VAL A 77 -3.71 -3.09 -11.57
C VAL A 77 -3.01 -4.40 -11.24
N GLN A 78 -3.70 -5.51 -11.45
CA GLN A 78 -3.15 -6.85 -11.31
C GLN A 78 -1.89 -7.01 -12.17
N GLY A 79 -0.80 -7.49 -11.57
CA GLY A 79 0.49 -7.71 -12.23
C GLY A 79 1.37 -6.46 -12.40
N ASP A 80 0.88 -5.27 -12.06
CA ASP A 80 1.69 -4.04 -12.09
C ASP A 80 2.32 -3.75 -10.73
N VAL A 81 3.52 -3.16 -10.75
CA VAL A 81 4.24 -2.76 -9.53
C VAL A 81 3.50 -1.60 -8.85
N CYS A 82 3.07 -1.85 -7.63
CA CYS A 82 2.40 -0.91 -6.76
C CYS A 82 3.38 -0.37 -5.73
N GLU A 83 3.24 0.92 -5.40
CA GLU A 83 4.16 1.61 -4.51
C GLU A 83 3.43 2.13 -3.27
N VAL A 84 4.05 1.96 -2.11
CA VAL A 84 3.57 2.49 -0.83
C VAL A 84 4.70 3.29 -0.20
N GLN A 85 4.44 4.56 0.05
CA GLN A 85 5.39 5.46 0.70
C GLN A 85 5.14 5.51 2.21
N LEU A 86 6.19 5.26 2.97
CA LEU A 86 6.23 5.36 4.42
C LEU A 86 7.17 6.50 4.82
N MET A 87 6.75 7.32 5.77
CA MET A 87 7.60 8.31 6.42
C MET A 87 8.13 7.72 7.71
N VAL A 88 9.40 7.33 7.71
CA VAL A 88 10.07 6.64 8.82
C VAL A 88 11.10 7.56 9.45
N TYR A 89 11.41 7.40 10.74
CA TYR A 89 12.54 8.10 11.33
C TYR A 89 13.25 7.22 12.36
N ASN A 90 14.56 7.43 12.49
CA ASN A 90 15.42 6.70 13.40
C ASN A 90 15.68 7.55 14.66
N PRO A 91 15.12 7.19 15.83
CA PRO A 91 15.40 7.90 17.07
C PRO A 91 16.76 7.53 17.70
N MET A 92 17.51 6.57 17.13
CA MET A 92 18.76 6.08 17.72
C MET A 92 19.92 7.04 17.42
N PRO A 93 20.89 7.18 18.35
CA PRO A 93 22.05 8.07 18.19
C PRO A 93 23.13 7.50 17.24
N PHE A 94 22.80 6.49 16.45
CA PHE A 94 23.68 5.84 15.49
C PHE A 94 22.89 5.38 14.26
N GLU A 95 23.59 5.05 13.18
CA GLU A 95 22.98 4.60 11.93
C GLU A 95 22.22 3.28 12.12
N LEU A 96 20.92 3.29 11.81
CA LEU A 96 20.05 2.15 11.93
C LEU A 96 19.97 1.41 10.59
N ARG A 97 20.54 0.21 10.55
CA ARG A 97 20.39 -0.71 9.43
C ARG A 97 19.07 -1.46 9.56
N VAL A 98 18.21 -1.29 8.58
CA VAL A 98 16.90 -1.92 8.49
C VAL A 98 16.93 -2.88 7.30
N GLU A 99 16.65 -4.14 7.58
CA GLU A 99 16.69 -5.22 6.60
C GLU A 99 15.30 -5.82 6.43
N ASN A 100 15.07 -6.42 5.26
CA ASN A 100 13.85 -7.14 4.94
C ASN A 100 12.57 -6.35 5.29
N MET A 101 12.55 -5.06 4.96
CA MET A 101 11.38 -4.22 5.17
C MET A 101 10.36 -4.51 4.07
N GLY A 102 9.18 -4.99 4.45
CA GLY A 102 8.12 -5.38 3.51
C GLY A 102 6.74 -4.98 4.01
N LEU A 103 5.76 -4.99 3.11
CA LEU A 103 4.39 -4.62 3.44
C LEU A 103 3.64 -5.82 4.02
N LEU A 104 2.77 -5.56 5.00
CA LEU A 104 1.79 -6.53 5.50
C LEU A 104 0.43 -6.14 4.92
N THR A 105 -0.07 -6.96 4.01
CA THR A 105 -1.33 -6.73 3.29
C THR A 105 -2.31 -7.86 3.55
N SER A 106 -3.60 -7.56 3.41
CA SER A 106 -4.67 -8.56 3.47
C SER A 106 -5.71 -8.32 2.37
N GLY A 107 -6.47 -9.37 2.03
CA GLY A 107 -7.52 -9.32 1.02
C GLY A 107 -7.14 -10.09 -0.24
N VAL A 108 -6.27 -9.53 -1.08
CA VAL A 108 -5.77 -10.17 -2.30
C VAL A 108 -4.37 -10.75 -2.10
N GLU A 109 -4.01 -11.71 -2.95
CA GLU A 109 -2.62 -12.19 -3.04
C GLU A 109 -1.71 -11.05 -3.49
N PHE A 110 -0.73 -10.73 -2.67
CA PHE A 110 0.19 -9.62 -2.87
C PHE A 110 1.62 -10.09 -2.62
N GLU A 111 2.47 -9.87 -3.60
CA GLU A 111 3.89 -10.18 -3.56
C GLU A 111 4.66 -8.93 -3.12
N SER A 112 5.01 -8.85 -1.85
CA SER A 112 5.84 -7.75 -1.33
C SER A 112 7.30 -7.96 -1.72
N LEU A 113 7.96 -6.92 -2.23
CA LEU A 113 9.39 -6.92 -2.52
C LEU A 113 10.14 -6.32 -1.31
N PRO A 114 10.89 -7.14 -0.54
CA PRO A 114 11.57 -6.66 0.65
C PRO A 114 12.69 -5.68 0.28
N ALA A 115 12.78 -4.57 1.00
CA ALA A 115 13.82 -3.56 0.84
C ALA A 115 14.74 -3.52 2.05
N ALA A 116 16.03 -3.29 1.81
CA ALA A 116 17.00 -2.97 2.85
C ALA A 116 17.37 -1.49 2.74
N LEU A 117 17.46 -0.81 3.89
CA LEU A 117 17.72 0.63 3.97
C LEU A 117 18.56 0.95 5.20
N SER A 118 19.35 2.02 5.14
CA SER A 118 20.15 2.48 6.27
C SER A 118 19.73 3.90 6.61
N LEU A 119 19.24 4.10 7.83
CA LEU A 119 18.78 5.39 8.32
C LEU A 119 19.88 6.05 9.15
N PRO A 120 20.22 7.32 8.89
CA PRO A 120 21.19 8.06 9.71
C PRO A 120 20.82 8.12 11.19
N ALA A 121 21.80 8.40 12.05
CA ALA A 121 21.57 8.71 13.46
C ALA A 121 20.62 9.89 13.62
N GLU A 122 19.66 9.78 14.55
CA GLU A 122 18.64 10.80 14.82
C GLU A 122 18.01 11.35 13.53
N SER A 123 17.74 10.46 12.57
CA SER A 123 17.22 10.89 11.28
C SER A 123 15.92 11.64 11.47
N GLY A 124 15.71 12.69 10.68
CA GLY A 124 14.38 13.27 10.49
C GLY A 124 13.44 12.30 9.79
N LEU A 125 12.27 12.80 9.37
CA LEU A 125 11.34 12.02 8.56
C LEU A 125 11.98 11.68 7.20
N TYR A 126 12.28 10.41 7.01
CA TYR A 126 12.87 9.83 5.81
C TYR A 126 11.80 9.10 4.98
N PRO A 127 11.57 9.51 3.71
CA PRO A 127 10.62 8.83 2.84
C PRO A 127 11.21 7.51 2.34
N VAL A 128 10.53 6.40 2.63
CA VAL A 128 10.84 5.07 2.12
C VAL A 128 9.69 4.62 1.23
N THR A 129 10.00 4.17 0.02
CA THR A 129 9.01 3.56 -0.87
C THR A 129 9.20 2.05 -0.84
N LEU A 130 8.19 1.34 -0.35
CA LEU A 130 8.07 -0.10 -0.47
C LEU A 130 7.26 -0.44 -1.70
N VAL A 131 7.63 -1.53 -2.36
CA VAL A 131 7.02 -1.93 -3.63
C VAL A 131 6.52 -3.37 -3.54
N GLY A 132 5.51 -3.69 -4.33
CA GLY A 132 5.00 -5.05 -4.45
C GLY A 132 3.99 -5.18 -5.58
N VAL A 133 3.64 -6.42 -5.91
CA VAL A 133 2.81 -6.75 -7.07
C VAL A 133 1.55 -7.49 -6.61
N PRO A 134 0.34 -6.98 -6.87
CA PRO A 134 -0.89 -7.71 -6.61
C PRO A 134 -1.11 -8.76 -7.69
N GLN A 135 -1.26 -10.01 -7.29
CA GLN A 135 -1.42 -11.16 -8.19
C GLN A 135 -2.87 -11.42 -8.57
N THR A 136 -3.82 -10.96 -7.76
CA THR A 136 -5.27 -11.17 -7.97
C THR A 136 -6.04 -9.86 -7.85
N THR A 137 -7.15 -9.77 -8.59
CA THR A 137 -8.09 -8.64 -8.55
C THR A 137 -8.96 -8.67 -7.30
N GLY A 138 -9.28 -7.52 -6.73
CA GLY A 138 -10.10 -7.43 -5.53
C GLY A 138 -9.76 -6.22 -4.68
N THR A 139 -10.17 -6.22 -3.42
CA THR A 139 -9.84 -5.15 -2.48
C THR A 139 -8.64 -5.56 -1.64
N ILE A 140 -7.58 -4.74 -1.64
CA ILE A 140 -6.40 -4.94 -0.80
C ILE A 140 -6.34 -3.89 0.30
N THR A 141 -6.04 -4.34 1.51
CA THR A 141 -5.83 -3.47 2.67
C THR A 141 -4.41 -3.62 3.18
N VAL A 142 -3.68 -2.51 3.28
CA VAL A 142 -2.35 -2.43 3.89
C VAL A 142 -2.52 -2.32 5.41
N ASN A 143 -2.24 -3.41 6.12
CA ASN A 143 -2.40 -3.51 7.56
C ASN A 143 -1.16 -3.03 8.31
N GLY A 144 0.02 -3.14 7.70
CA GLY A 144 1.28 -3.00 8.40
C GLY A 144 2.49 -3.00 7.49
N TYR A 145 3.65 -3.07 8.12
CA TYR A 145 4.90 -3.47 7.52
C TYR A 145 5.62 -4.41 8.48
N HIS A 146 6.42 -5.32 7.94
CA HIS A 146 7.38 -6.08 8.70
C HIS A 146 8.77 -5.53 8.45
N THR A 147 9.66 -5.68 9.41
CA THR A 147 11.01 -5.15 9.34
C THR A 147 11.95 -5.98 10.19
N THR A 148 13.20 -6.10 9.79
CA THR A 148 14.26 -6.75 10.56
C THR A 148 15.27 -5.71 10.98
N VAL A 149 15.45 -5.53 12.28
CA VAL A 149 16.37 -4.54 12.86
C VAL A 149 17.19 -5.22 13.94
N PHE A 150 18.51 -5.05 13.93
CA PHE A 150 19.44 -5.77 14.81
C PHE A 150 19.26 -7.31 14.78
N GLY A 151 18.89 -7.86 13.62
CA GLY A 151 18.62 -9.29 13.46
C GLY A 151 17.28 -9.75 14.05
N VAL A 152 16.46 -8.85 14.57
CA VAL A 152 15.13 -9.16 15.11
C VAL A 152 14.06 -8.78 14.10
N PHE A 153 13.36 -9.80 13.60
CA PHE A 153 12.18 -9.64 12.77
C PHE A 153 10.99 -9.15 13.62
N SER A 154 10.32 -8.09 13.17
CA SER A 154 9.20 -7.46 13.87
C SER A 154 8.08 -7.11 12.89
N ASP A 155 6.86 -7.53 13.24
CA ASP A 155 5.63 -7.13 12.54
C ASP A 155 5.04 -5.89 13.19
N CYS A 156 4.89 -4.82 12.39
CA CYS A 156 4.36 -3.53 12.83
C CYS A 156 3.02 -3.26 12.15
N LEU A 157 1.93 -3.44 12.89
CA LEU A 157 0.59 -3.11 12.43
C LEU A 157 0.33 -1.61 12.56
N LEU A 158 -0.33 -1.00 11.56
CA LEU A 158 -0.71 0.41 11.54
C LEU A 158 -1.57 0.79 12.76
N ASP A 159 -2.47 -0.08 13.18
CA ASP A 159 -3.36 0.16 14.32
C ASP A 159 -2.62 0.29 15.66
N ASN A 160 -1.45 -0.35 15.77
CA ASN A 160 -0.63 -0.33 16.98
C ASN A 160 0.33 0.87 17.02
N LEU A 161 0.43 1.65 15.94
CA LEU A 161 1.37 2.76 15.83
C LEU A 161 0.75 4.08 16.32
N PRO A 162 1.32 4.71 17.37
CA PRO A 162 0.75 5.93 17.93
C PRO A 162 0.93 7.12 16.97
N GLY A 163 -0.19 7.68 16.51
CA GLY A 163 -0.22 8.90 15.71
C GLY A 163 0.14 8.72 14.23
N VAL A 164 0.02 7.51 13.68
CA VAL A 164 0.17 7.29 12.23
C VAL A 164 -0.99 7.96 11.48
N LYS A 165 -0.66 8.82 10.51
CA LYS A 165 -1.67 9.37 9.59
C LYS A 165 -1.82 8.40 8.42
N THR A 166 -2.89 7.62 8.43
CA THR A 166 -3.28 6.74 7.32
C THR A 166 -4.22 7.50 6.38
N SER A 167 -3.81 7.65 5.11
CA SER A 167 -4.59 8.43 4.12
C SER A 167 -5.65 7.57 3.42
N GLY A 168 -6.21 6.59 4.14
CA GLY A 168 -6.87 5.41 3.57
C GLY A 168 -5.86 4.27 3.44
N SER A 169 -6.19 3.09 3.94
CA SER A 169 -5.33 1.89 3.90
C SER A 169 -5.80 0.85 2.88
N THR A 170 -6.92 1.11 2.21
CA THR A 170 -7.61 0.16 1.33
C THR A 170 -7.69 0.71 -0.09
N VAL A 171 -7.22 -0.09 -1.05
CA VAL A 171 -7.23 0.22 -2.48
C VAL A 171 -7.84 -0.94 -3.27
N GLU A 172 -8.48 -0.62 -4.38
CA GLU A 172 -9.06 -1.62 -5.28
C GLU A 172 -8.05 -2.00 -6.37
N VAL A 173 -7.87 -3.30 -6.56
CA VAL A 173 -7.06 -3.90 -7.63
C VAL A 173 -7.99 -4.36 -8.74
N ILE A 174 -7.84 -3.76 -9.92
CA ILE A 174 -8.56 -4.10 -11.13
C ILE A 174 -7.77 -5.12 -11.98
N PRO A 175 -8.43 -5.83 -12.91
CA PRO A 175 -7.75 -6.74 -13.84
C PRO A 175 -6.64 -6.06 -14.64
N ALA A 176 -5.67 -6.87 -15.08
CA ALA A 176 -4.59 -6.42 -15.95
C ALA A 176 -5.15 -5.70 -17.19
N LEU A 177 -4.64 -4.49 -17.45
CA LEU A 177 -5.11 -3.66 -18.55
C LEU A 177 -4.24 -3.82 -19.80
N PRO A 178 -4.83 -3.72 -21.01
CA PRO A 178 -4.05 -3.70 -22.24
C PRO A 178 -3.14 -2.47 -22.28
N ARG A 179 -1.85 -2.67 -22.61
CA ARG A 179 -0.85 -1.61 -22.69
C ARG A 179 -0.73 -1.09 -24.12
N LEU A 180 -0.80 0.24 -24.29
CA LEU A 180 -0.55 0.90 -25.57
C LEU A 180 0.90 1.39 -25.62
N GLN A 181 1.69 0.85 -26.55
CA GLN A 181 3.07 1.30 -26.79
C GLN A 181 3.10 2.17 -28.06
N ILE A 182 3.40 3.46 -27.89
CA ILE A 182 3.57 4.39 -29.00
C ILE A 182 5.06 4.46 -29.34
N SER A 183 5.41 4.07 -30.57
CA SER A 183 6.75 4.26 -31.12
C SER A 183 6.70 5.32 -32.21
N THR A 184 7.64 6.26 -32.20
CA THR A 184 7.77 7.30 -33.23
C THR A 184 9.11 7.13 -33.93
N SER A 185 9.15 7.24 -35.25
CA SER A 185 10.36 7.06 -36.07
C SER A 185 11.32 8.26 -36.06
N LEU A 186 11.01 9.33 -35.32
CA LEU A 186 11.89 10.49 -35.20
C LEU A 186 12.99 10.23 -34.15
N PRO A 187 14.29 10.44 -34.47
CA PRO A 187 15.35 10.39 -33.48
C PRO A 187 15.21 11.55 -32.48
N ARG A 188 15.55 11.26 -31.20
CA ARG A 188 15.55 12.22 -30.08
C ARG A 188 16.59 13.31 -30.24
#